data_AF-A0A843RTI7-F1
#
_entry.id   AF-A0A843RTI7-F1
#
_cell.length_a   1.000
_cell.length_b   1.000
_cell.length_c   1.000
_cell.angle_alpha   90.00
_cell.angle_beta   90.00
_cell.angle_gamma   90.00
#
_symmetry.space_group_name_H-M   'P 1'
#
loop_
_entity.id
_entity.type
_entity.pdbx_description
1 polymer ?
#
loop_
_entity_poly.entity_id
_entity_poly.type
_entity_poly.pdbx_seq_one_letter_code
_entity_poly.pdbx_strand_id
1 'polypeptide(L)'
;MPARILRACALGVLLGGGVLLGAGCATRSRAETRAPVAEPLRVPNVPPRVIAGPPEPEASLPTDTIDVTATEAPPATETASTRKPQPKSERNTAAAKPPATPPGPTEAATETKPEGESILSTPETVNDKEMERKIRETMRRAGTHLKNLNFATLNDNAKKDYTNAQSFLRQAETALANRNLSLASDQADKAEKLARGLTERSSGSV
;
A
#
# COMPACT_ATOMS: atom_id res chain seq x y z
N MET A 1 42.92 38.35 4.16
CA MET A 1 42.81 38.45 5.64
C MET A 1 42.84 37.05 6.25
N PRO A 2 43.32 36.89 7.49
CA PRO A 2 43.30 35.61 8.25
C PRO A 2 41.85 35.31 8.74
N ALA A 3 41.52 34.19 9.40
CA ALA A 3 42.36 33.24 10.14
C ALA A 3 41.80 31.80 10.11
N ARG A 4 42.69 30.82 10.29
CA ARG A 4 42.32 29.44 10.66
C ARG A 4 42.23 29.38 12.19
N ILE A 5 41.08 29.04 12.75
CA ILE A 5 40.92 28.87 14.21
C ILE A 5 41.23 27.42 14.58
N LEU A 6 42.23 27.26 15.46
CA LEU A 6 42.57 26.00 16.10
C LEU A 6 41.40 25.53 17.00
N ARG A 7 41.13 24.22 17.00
CA ARG A 7 40.66 23.55 18.21
C ARG A 7 41.27 22.15 18.32
N ALA A 8 42.44 22.12 18.94
CA ALA A 8 43.06 20.91 19.46
C ALA A 8 42.52 20.60 20.88
N CYS A 9 43.01 19.50 21.46
CA CYS A 9 42.80 19.08 22.86
C CYS A 9 41.41 18.52 23.22
N ALA A 10 41.22 17.24 22.89
CA ALA A 10 40.62 16.26 23.81
C ALA A 10 41.20 14.87 23.50
N LEU A 11 42.40 14.60 24.01
CA LEU A 11 43.03 13.28 23.95
C LEU A 11 42.61 12.47 25.19
N GLY A 12 42.26 11.19 25.02
CA GLY A 12 42.46 10.20 26.08
C GLY A 12 41.23 9.48 26.65
N VAL A 13 41.43 8.16 26.82
CA VAL A 13 40.72 7.24 27.73
C VAL A 13 39.28 6.85 27.37
N LEU A 14 39.15 5.81 26.55
CA LEU A 14 38.58 4.53 27.01
C LEU A 14 38.93 3.38 26.05
N LEU A 15 39.96 2.61 26.42
CA LEU A 15 40.13 1.23 25.94
C LEU A 15 38.94 0.41 26.48
N GLY A 16 38.27 -0.37 25.63
CA GLY A 16 37.07 -1.09 26.06
C GLY A 16 36.59 -2.20 25.12
N GLY A 17 37.31 -3.32 25.09
CA GLY A 17 36.72 -4.63 24.83
C GLY A 17 36.29 -4.97 23.40
N GLY A 18 37.25 -5.38 22.57
CA GLY A 18 37.00 -6.39 21.54
C GLY A 18 37.64 -7.71 21.97
N VAL A 19 36.87 -8.81 22.02
CA VAL A 19 37.24 -10.16 21.56
C VAL A 19 36.05 -11.11 21.77
N LEU A 20 35.67 -11.69 20.62
CA LEU A 20 34.72 -12.74 20.33
C LEU A 20 34.99 -14.11 21.00
N LEU A 21 33.98 -15.01 20.84
CA LEU A 21 33.95 -16.48 21.04
C LEU A 21 33.67 -17.03 22.46
N GLY A 22 32.54 -17.76 22.58
CA GLY A 22 32.19 -18.59 23.74
C GLY A 22 30.85 -19.31 23.54
N ALA A 23 30.89 -20.62 23.29
CA ALA A 23 29.78 -21.47 22.84
C ALA A 23 28.46 -21.39 23.65
N GLY A 24 27.32 -21.40 22.95
CA GLY A 24 25.97 -21.39 23.53
C GLY A 24 24.93 -22.17 22.71
N CYS A 25 25.34 -23.21 21.97
CA CYS A 25 24.42 -24.10 21.25
C CYS A 25 23.97 -25.26 22.16
N ALA A 26 22.71 -25.67 22.00
CA ALA A 26 22.11 -26.93 22.48
C ALA A 26 21.80 -27.08 23.99
N THR A 27 20.84 -26.29 24.49
CA THR A 27 19.91 -26.72 25.55
C THR A 27 18.46 -26.38 25.20
N ARG A 28 17.93 -27.03 24.15
CA ARG A 28 16.47 -27.16 24.00
C ARG A 28 15.95 -28.12 25.07
N SER A 29 15.64 -27.60 26.25
CA SER A 29 14.90 -28.33 27.28
C SER A 29 13.50 -28.66 26.75
N ARG A 30 13.35 -29.83 26.13
CA ARG A 30 12.04 -30.41 25.80
C ARG A 30 11.38 -30.82 27.11
N ALA A 31 10.69 -29.88 27.74
CA ALA A 31 9.76 -30.17 28.82
C ALA A 31 8.61 -30.97 28.21
N GLU A 32 8.65 -32.29 28.40
CA GLU A 32 7.57 -33.19 28.01
C GLU A 32 6.41 -32.98 29.01
N THR A 33 5.61 -31.93 28.81
CA THR A 33 4.37 -31.72 29.55
C THR A 33 3.40 -32.84 29.18
N ARG A 34 3.41 -33.90 30.00
CA ARG A 34 2.40 -34.95 30.03
C ARG A 34 1.02 -34.31 30.10
N ALA A 35 0.35 -34.20 28.96
CA ALA A 35 -1.00 -33.69 28.90
C ALA A 35 -1.90 -34.60 29.76
N PRO A 36 -2.76 -34.04 30.64
CA PRO A 36 -3.82 -34.84 31.24
C PRO A 36 -4.71 -35.36 30.12
N VAL A 37 -5.14 -36.61 30.22
CA VAL A 37 -6.04 -37.23 29.24
C VAL A 37 -7.35 -36.45 29.26
N ALA A 38 -7.54 -35.60 28.25
CA ALA A 38 -8.78 -34.87 28.09
C ALA A 38 -9.89 -35.88 27.81
N GLU A 39 -10.90 -35.92 28.69
CA GLU A 39 -12.11 -36.69 28.45
C GLU A 39 -12.70 -36.28 27.10
N PRO A 40 -13.07 -37.22 26.22
CA PRO A 40 -13.53 -36.89 24.88
C PRO A 40 -14.83 -36.09 24.97
N LEU A 41 -14.74 -34.81 24.65
CA LEU A 41 -15.86 -33.88 24.64
C LEU A 41 -16.98 -34.48 23.79
N ARG A 42 -18.16 -34.69 24.39
CA ARG A 42 -19.24 -35.46 23.77
C ARG A 42 -19.94 -34.63 22.69
N VAL A 43 -19.33 -34.57 21.51
CA VAL A 43 -19.84 -33.82 20.36
C VAL A 43 -21.22 -34.36 19.97
N PRO A 44 -22.28 -33.55 19.99
CA PRO A 44 -23.59 -33.97 19.48
C PRO A 44 -23.48 -34.21 17.97
N ASN A 45 -24.04 -35.33 17.49
CA ASN A 45 -24.01 -35.67 16.07
C ASN A 45 -24.77 -34.60 15.28
N VAL A 46 -24.05 -33.85 14.43
CA VAL A 46 -24.64 -32.78 13.62
C VAL A 46 -25.46 -33.43 12.51
N PRO A 47 -26.75 -33.08 12.34
CA PRO A 47 -27.58 -33.68 11.30
C PRO A 47 -26.96 -33.45 9.91
N PRO A 48 -27.00 -34.46 9.02
CA PRO A 48 -26.39 -34.36 7.70
C PRO A 48 -27.06 -33.23 6.91
N ARG A 49 -26.25 -32.28 6.42
CA ARG A 49 -26.71 -31.25 5.50
C ARG A 49 -27.02 -31.91 4.17
N VAL A 50 -28.32 -32.06 3.85
CA VAL A 50 -28.77 -32.47 2.52
C VAL A 50 -28.44 -31.32 1.55
N ILE A 51 -27.32 -31.46 0.84
CA ILE A 51 -27.04 -30.66 -0.34
C ILE A 51 -27.98 -31.19 -1.42
N ALA A 52 -28.99 -30.41 -1.80
CA ALA A 52 -29.77 -30.70 -2.99
C ALA A 52 -28.80 -30.80 -4.17
N GLY A 53 -28.91 -31.89 -4.94
CA GLY A 53 -28.02 -32.13 -6.08
C GLY A 53 -28.10 -31.00 -7.10
N PRO A 54 -27.09 -30.88 -8.00
CA PRO A 54 -27.17 -29.96 -9.13
C PRO A 54 -28.49 -30.19 -9.89
N PRO A 55 -29.19 -29.13 -10.33
CA PRO A 55 -30.39 -29.30 -11.15
C PRO A 55 -30.04 -30.09 -12.41
N GLU A 56 -30.89 -31.08 -12.71
CA GLU A 56 -30.75 -31.96 -13.85
C GLU A 56 -30.85 -31.16 -15.16
N PRO A 57 -29.93 -31.34 -16.13
CA PRO A 57 -29.98 -30.62 -17.38
C PRO A 57 -31.07 -31.22 -18.28
N GLU A 58 -32.26 -30.61 -18.27
CA GLU A 58 -33.30 -30.94 -19.26
C GLU A 58 -32.81 -30.61 -20.67
N ALA A 59 -32.53 -31.65 -21.44
CA ALA A 59 -32.18 -31.55 -22.85
C ALA A 59 -33.46 -31.48 -23.70
N SER A 60 -33.56 -30.45 -24.54
CA SER A 60 -34.38 -30.48 -25.76
C SER A 60 -33.78 -29.55 -26.81
N LEU A 61 -33.63 -30.10 -28.02
CA LEU A 61 -33.00 -29.47 -29.19
C LEU A 61 -34.09 -28.69 -29.99
N PRO A 62 -33.73 -27.75 -30.89
CA PRO A 62 -33.18 -28.13 -32.20
C PRO A 62 -31.97 -27.32 -32.68
N THR A 63 -31.23 -27.92 -33.61
CA THR A 63 -30.28 -27.24 -34.51
C THR A 63 -30.98 -26.31 -35.49
N ASP A 64 -30.55 -25.05 -35.56
CA ASP A 64 -30.68 -24.23 -36.77
C ASP A 64 -29.31 -24.11 -37.44
N THR A 65 -29.15 -24.85 -38.54
CA THR A 65 -28.02 -24.75 -39.45
C THR A 65 -28.20 -23.51 -40.31
N ILE A 66 -27.50 -22.42 -40.01
CA ILE A 66 -27.37 -21.30 -40.94
C ILE A 66 -26.08 -21.48 -41.75
N ASP A 67 -26.19 -22.21 -42.86
CA ASP A 67 -25.23 -22.11 -43.96
C ASP A 67 -25.46 -20.76 -44.66
N VAL A 68 -24.46 -19.89 -44.62
CA VAL A 68 -24.36 -18.73 -45.51
C VAL A 68 -22.93 -18.65 -46.03
N THR A 69 -22.70 -19.40 -47.10
CA THR A 69 -21.85 -19.05 -48.25
C THR A 69 -20.78 -17.96 -48.07
N ALA A 70 -19.54 -18.35 -48.34
CA ALA A 70 -18.43 -17.40 -48.52
C ALA A 70 -18.67 -16.49 -49.75
N THR A 71 -18.54 -15.17 -49.55
CA THR A 71 -18.41 -14.17 -50.62
C THR A 71 -17.43 -13.06 -50.20
N GLU A 72 -16.28 -13.05 -50.87
CA GLU A 72 -15.53 -11.87 -51.35
C GLU A 72 -15.08 -10.75 -50.36
N ALA A 73 -13.76 -10.58 -50.24
CA ALA A 73 -13.10 -9.32 -49.82
C ALA A 73 -12.98 -8.38 -51.04
N PRO A 74 -12.94 -7.02 -50.95
CA PRO A 74 -12.04 -6.22 -50.08
C PRO A 74 -12.74 -4.91 -49.59
N PRO A 75 -12.08 -3.76 -49.24
CA PRO A 75 -10.66 -3.43 -49.04
C PRO A 75 -10.32 -2.80 -47.67
N ALA A 76 -9.05 -2.42 -47.51
CA ALA A 76 -8.48 -1.88 -46.28
C ALA A 76 -9.07 -0.53 -45.83
N THR A 77 -9.36 -0.41 -44.53
CA THR A 77 -9.69 0.86 -43.87
C THR A 77 -8.44 1.53 -43.29
N GLU A 78 -7.72 2.29 -44.11
CA GLU A 78 -6.89 3.37 -43.58
C GLU A 78 -7.79 4.53 -43.14
N THR A 79 -7.99 4.71 -41.84
CA THR A 79 -8.33 6.04 -41.30
C THR A 79 -7.44 6.35 -40.11
N ALA A 80 -6.55 7.33 -40.31
CA ALA A 80 -5.62 7.78 -39.29
C ALA A 80 -6.36 8.32 -38.05
N SER A 81 -6.08 7.75 -36.88
CA SER A 81 -6.63 8.26 -35.62
C SER A 81 -6.08 9.65 -35.32
N THR A 82 -6.94 10.65 -35.40
CA THR A 82 -6.57 12.06 -35.25
C THR A 82 -6.07 12.34 -33.83
N ARG A 83 -4.75 12.56 -33.72
CA ARG A 83 -4.05 12.83 -32.47
C ARG A 83 -4.63 14.09 -31.77
N LYS A 84 -5.38 13.92 -30.68
CA LYS A 84 -5.81 15.05 -29.83
C LYS A 84 -4.59 15.85 -29.35
N PRO A 85 -4.56 17.18 -29.52
CA PRO A 85 -3.53 18.02 -28.91
C PRO A 85 -3.64 18.00 -27.37
N GLN A 86 -2.51 17.85 -26.68
CA GLN A 86 -2.44 18.17 -25.26
C GLN A 86 -2.55 19.69 -25.05
N PRO A 87 -3.28 20.16 -24.02
CA PRO A 87 -3.21 21.56 -23.62
C PRO A 87 -1.81 21.87 -23.07
N LYS A 88 -1.16 22.91 -23.61
CA LYS A 88 0.12 23.40 -23.10
C LYS A 88 -0.10 24.03 -21.72
N SER A 89 0.70 23.60 -20.75
CA SER A 89 0.81 24.31 -19.47
C SER A 89 1.57 25.61 -19.68
N GLU A 90 0.87 26.74 -19.61
CA GLU A 90 1.50 28.05 -19.68
C GLU A 90 2.19 28.36 -18.34
N ARG A 91 3.52 28.34 -18.38
CA ARG A 91 4.39 28.79 -17.30
C ARG A 91 4.28 30.31 -17.18
N ASN A 92 3.49 30.77 -16.21
CA ASN A 92 3.35 32.19 -15.93
C ASN A 92 4.54 32.67 -15.08
N THR A 93 5.44 33.46 -15.68
CA THR A 93 6.56 34.11 -14.99
C THR A 93 6.70 35.56 -15.42
N ALA A 94 6.23 36.47 -14.57
CA ALA A 94 6.67 37.87 -14.53
C ALA A 94 6.42 38.42 -13.12
N ALA A 95 7.42 39.09 -12.55
CA ALA A 95 7.34 39.73 -11.23
C ALA A 95 7.49 41.26 -11.38
N ALA A 96 6.72 42.03 -10.60
CA ALA A 96 6.90 43.46 -10.41
C ALA A 96 6.40 43.90 -9.01
N LYS A 97 6.88 45.06 -8.52
CA LYS A 97 6.87 45.49 -7.10
C LYS A 97 5.68 46.42 -6.71
N PRO A 98 5.43 46.64 -5.39
CA PRO A 98 4.36 47.50 -4.83
C PRO A 98 4.81 48.99 -4.72
N PRO A 99 3.92 50.00 -4.49
CA PRO A 99 3.12 50.22 -3.26
C PRO A 99 1.60 50.46 -3.59
N ALA A 100 0.68 50.95 -2.74
CA ALA A 100 0.73 51.59 -1.41
C ALA A 100 -0.57 51.35 -0.57
N THR A 101 -0.63 51.89 0.66
CA THR A 101 -1.74 51.80 1.64
C THR A 101 -2.59 53.08 1.68
N PRO A 102 -3.90 52.99 2.00
CA PRO A 102 -4.54 53.90 2.95
C PRO A 102 -5.31 53.17 4.08
N PRO A 103 -5.59 53.82 5.24
CA PRO A 103 -5.92 53.09 6.48
C PRO A 103 -7.40 53.14 6.96
N GLY A 104 -7.87 51.99 7.47
CA GLY A 104 -8.92 51.83 8.51
C GLY A 104 -10.40 52.02 8.11
N PRO A 105 -11.36 51.75 9.03
CA PRO A 105 -11.23 50.97 10.28
C PRO A 105 -12.37 49.93 10.53
N THR A 106 -12.07 48.92 11.35
CA THR A 106 -12.99 48.16 12.26
C THR A 106 -14.30 47.55 11.72
N GLU A 107 -14.37 46.22 11.66
CA GLU A 107 -15.33 45.46 12.49
C GLU A 107 -14.92 43.99 12.69
N ALA A 108 -15.52 43.34 13.70
CA ALA A 108 -15.05 42.09 14.28
C ALA A 108 -15.51 40.83 13.52
N ALA A 109 -14.61 39.84 13.43
CA ALA A 109 -14.96 38.42 13.32
C ALA A 109 -13.79 37.55 13.82
N THR A 110 -13.49 37.61 15.12
CA THR A 110 -12.62 36.64 15.78
C THR A 110 -13.38 35.33 15.93
N GLU A 111 -13.53 34.56 14.85
CA GLU A 111 -14.14 33.23 14.92
C GLU A 111 -13.12 32.21 15.44
N THR A 112 -12.92 32.27 16.76
CA THR A 112 -12.20 31.27 17.55
C THR A 112 -12.93 29.93 17.42
N LYS A 113 -12.52 29.09 16.45
CA LYS A 113 -12.94 27.69 16.46
C LYS A 113 -12.33 27.02 17.70
N PRO A 114 -13.13 26.39 18.58
CA PRO A 114 -12.66 26.02 19.91
C PRO A 114 -11.63 24.89 19.87
N GLU A 115 -10.46 25.17 20.44
CA GLU A 115 -9.67 24.15 21.13
C GLU A 115 -10.45 23.76 22.40
N GLY A 116 -11.00 22.54 22.49
CA GLY A 116 -11.85 22.24 23.64
C GLY A 116 -12.67 20.97 23.66
N GLU A 117 -12.32 19.93 22.90
CA GLU A 117 -12.88 18.60 23.13
C GLU A 117 -11.77 17.61 23.44
N SER A 118 -11.42 17.51 24.74
CA SER A 118 -10.72 16.33 25.26
C SER A 118 -11.71 15.16 25.25
N ILE A 119 -12.03 14.67 24.05
CA ILE A 119 -12.86 13.47 23.86
C ILE A 119 -12.17 12.37 24.66
N LEU A 120 -12.85 11.92 25.73
CA LEU A 120 -12.47 10.75 26.50
C LEU A 120 -12.32 9.60 25.49
N SER A 121 -11.08 9.32 25.12
CA SER A 121 -10.79 8.36 24.07
C SER A 121 -11.08 6.99 24.65
N THR A 122 -12.26 6.46 24.32
CA THR A 122 -12.63 5.10 24.69
C THR A 122 -11.54 4.16 24.14
N PRO A 123 -11.20 3.05 24.83
CA PRO A 123 -10.09 2.20 24.43
C PRO A 123 -10.12 1.76 22.96
N GLU A 124 -11.31 1.55 22.41
CA GLU A 124 -11.55 1.25 20.99
C GLU A 124 -11.03 2.35 20.06
N THR A 125 -11.35 3.62 20.34
CA THR A 125 -10.88 4.76 19.51
C THR A 125 -9.37 5.01 19.58
N VAL A 126 -8.68 4.50 20.61
CA VAL A 126 -7.22 4.55 20.70
C VAL A 126 -6.62 3.50 19.76
N ASN A 127 -7.11 2.27 19.82
CA ASN A 127 -6.67 1.17 18.95
C ASN A 127 -6.89 1.49 17.47
N ASP A 128 -8.03 2.08 17.11
CA ASP A 128 -8.33 2.52 15.74
C ASP A 128 -7.32 3.56 15.21
N LYS A 129 -6.92 4.53 16.04
CA LYS A 129 -5.89 5.53 15.67
C LYS A 129 -4.52 4.91 15.48
N GLU A 130 -4.15 3.93 16.31
CA GLU A 130 -2.89 3.19 16.19
C GLU A 130 -2.87 2.32 14.93
N MET A 131 -3.99 1.63 14.63
CA MET A 131 -4.18 0.87 13.40
C MET A 131 -4.13 1.76 12.17
N GLU A 132 -4.84 2.89 12.15
CA GLU A 132 -4.79 3.87 11.05
C GLU A 132 -3.35 4.37 10.80
N ARG A 133 -2.60 4.68 11.87
CA ARG A 133 -1.19 5.07 11.78
C ARG A 133 -0.32 3.95 11.20
N LYS A 134 -0.50 2.71 11.64
CA LYS A 134 0.24 1.54 11.15
C LYS A 134 -0.02 1.29 9.66
N ILE A 135 -1.27 1.37 9.23
CA ILE A 135 -1.68 1.19 7.82
C ILE A 135 -1.02 2.26 6.94
N ARG A 136 -1.10 3.54 7.34
CA ARG A 136 -0.43 4.65 6.63
C ARG A 136 1.08 4.46 6.53
N GLU A 137 1.72 3.94 7.57
CA GLU A 137 3.16 3.63 7.55
C GLU A 137 3.49 2.48 6.59
N THR A 138 2.72 1.39 6.57
CA THR A 138 2.87 0.32 5.57
C THR A 138 2.69 0.85 4.14
N MET A 139 1.67 1.68 3.90
CA MET A 139 1.44 2.33 2.59
C MET A 139 2.61 3.24 2.20
N ARG A 140 3.18 3.99 3.15
CA ARG A 140 4.37 4.83 2.93
C ARG A 140 5.58 4.00 2.52
N ARG A 141 5.85 2.88 3.23
CA ARG A 141 6.95 1.96 2.88
C ARG A 141 6.76 1.35 1.50
N ALA A 142 5.58 0.80 1.21
CA ALA A 142 5.22 0.28 -0.11
C ALA A 142 5.39 1.34 -1.22
N GLY A 143 4.91 2.57 -1.00
CA GLY A 143 5.11 3.69 -1.91
C GLY A 143 6.58 4.07 -2.12
N THR A 144 7.43 3.98 -1.08
CA THR A 144 8.88 4.17 -1.19
C THR A 144 9.53 3.07 -2.03
N HIS A 145 9.19 1.79 -1.80
CA HIS A 145 9.67 0.68 -2.62
C HIS A 145 9.32 0.88 -4.11
N LEU A 146 8.08 1.28 -4.43
CA LEU A 146 7.68 1.57 -5.80
C LEU A 146 8.39 2.79 -6.41
N LYS A 147 8.66 3.85 -5.63
CA LYS A 147 9.38 5.04 -6.10
C LYS A 147 10.84 4.76 -6.47
N ASN A 148 11.45 3.77 -5.83
CA ASN A 148 12.84 3.38 -6.11
C ASN A 148 12.98 2.53 -7.39
N LEU A 149 11.88 2.06 -7.97
CA LEU A 149 11.86 1.24 -9.18
C LEU A 149 11.65 2.10 -10.43
N ASN A 150 12.51 1.95 -11.42
CA ASN A 150 12.31 2.55 -12.74
C ASN A 150 11.35 1.68 -13.58
N PHE A 151 10.09 2.11 -13.71
CA PHE A 151 9.05 1.39 -14.46
C PHE A 151 9.44 1.09 -15.93
N ALA A 152 10.25 1.94 -16.56
CA ALA A 152 10.66 1.75 -17.96
C ALA A 152 11.62 0.56 -18.14
N THR A 153 12.40 0.20 -17.11
CA THR A 153 13.38 -0.91 -17.17
C THR A 153 12.82 -2.23 -16.62
N LEU A 154 11.56 -2.25 -16.17
CA LEU A 154 10.92 -3.48 -15.68
C LEU A 154 10.51 -4.40 -16.83
N ASN A 155 10.67 -5.71 -16.65
CA ASN A 155 10.04 -6.71 -17.52
C ASN A 155 8.50 -6.67 -17.38
N ASP A 156 7.76 -7.24 -18.33
CA ASP A 156 6.31 -7.03 -18.40
C ASP A 156 5.53 -7.66 -17.23
N ASN A 157 6.06 -8.70 -16.59
CA ASN A 157 5.46 -9.24 -15.37
C ASN A 157 5.73 -8.32 -14.16
N ALA A 158 6.93 -7.76 -14.06
CA ALA A 158 7.24 -6.76 -13.04
C ALA A 158 6.46 -5.44 -13.24
N LYS A 159 6.16 -5.05 -14.50
CA LYS A 159 5.23 -3.94 -14.80
C LYS A 159 3.82 -4.22 -14.30
N LYS A 160 3.28 -5.44 -14.52
CA LYS A 160 1.96 -5.86 -13.99
C LYS A 160 1.94 -5.79 -12.46
N ASP A 161 2.91 -6.39 -11.79
CA ASP A 161 3.05 -6.34 -10.33
C ASP A 161 3.12 -4.90 -9.80
N TYR A 162 3.84 -4.01 -10.49
CA TYR A 162 3.92 -2.59 -10.16
C TYR A 162 2.55 -1.90 -10.26
N THR A 163 1.81 -2.13 -11.35
CA THR A 163 0.45 -1.58 -11.52
C THR A 163 -0.56 -2.17 -10.53
N ASN A 164 -0.40 -3.43 -10.13
CA ASN A 164 -1.20 -4.08 -9.10
C ASN A 164 -0.91 -3.44 -7.72
N ALA A 165 0.37 -3.27 -7.36
CA ALA A 165 0.78 -2.62 -6.13
C ALA A 165 0.26 -1.17 -6.01
N GLN A 166 0.35 -0.38 -7.09
CA GLN A 166 -0.27 0.96 -7.13
C GLN A 166 -1.80 0.92 -6.98
N SER A 167 -2.45 -0.11 -7.51
CA SER A 167 -3.91 -0.24 -7.41
C SER A 167 -4.34 -0.66 -6.01
N PHE A 168 -3.58 -1.53 -5.34
CA PHE A 168 -3.80 -1.85 -3.92
C PHE A 168 -3.56 -0.66 -2.99
N LEU A 169 -2.57 0.21 -3.27
CA LEU A 169 -2.39 1.46 -2.52
C LEU A 169 -3.63 2.37 -2.64
N ARG A 170 -4.14 2.60 -3.85
CA ARG A 170 -5.38 3.39 -4.06
C ARG A 170 -6.60 2.75 -3.39
N GLN A 171 -6.69 1.42 -3.36
CA GLN A 171 -7.75 0.72 -2.63
C GLN A 171 -7.61 0.88 -1.11
N ALA A 172 -6.38 0.87 -0.57
CA ALA A 172 -6.12 1.14 0.84
C ALA A 172 -6.45 2.59 1.23
N GLU A 173 -6.09 3.58 0.40
CA GLU A 173 -6.50 4.98 0.56
C GLU A 173 -8.03 5.12 0.59
N THR A 174 -8.71 4.48 -0.35
CA THR A 174 -10.19 4.46 -0.42
C THR A 174 -10.81 3.80 0.81
N ALA A 175 -10.24 2.69 1.29
CA ALA A 175 -10.71 1.98 2.48
C ALA A 175 -10.49 2.80 3.76
N LEU A 176 -9.36 3.53 3.89
CA LEU A 176 -9.14 4.47 4.98
C LEU A 176 -10.16 5.62 4.98
N ALA A 177 -10.45 6.20 3.81
CA ALA A 177 -11.47 7.24 3.67
C ALA A 177 -12.87 6.74 4.11
N ASN A 178 -13.19 5.48 3.79
CA ASN A 178 -14.42 4.79 4.20
C ASN A 178 -14.38 4.21 5.63
N ARG A 179 -13.36 4.55 6.45
CA ARG A 179 -13.14 4.02 7.82
C ARG A 179 -13.06 2.49 7.94
N ASN A 180 -12.84 1.76 6.84
CA ASN A 180 -12.68 0.32 6.84
C ASN A 180 -11.20 -0.07 7.06
N LEU A 181 -10.77 -0.02 8.33
CA LEU A 181 -9.38 -0.28 8.72
C LEU A 181 -8.91 -1.71 8.40
N SER A 182 -9.81 -2.70 8.48
CA SER A 182 -9.50 -4.11 8.16
C SER A 182 -9.11 -4.26 6.69
N LEU A 183 -9.99 -3.80 5.78
CA LEU A 183 -9.71 -3.84 4.34
C LEU A 183 -8.49 -2.97 3.98
N ALA A 184 -8.33 -1.81 4.62
CA ALA A 184 -7.18 -0.95 4.37
C ALA A 184 -5.85 -1.62 4.75
N SER A 185 -5.80 -2.35 5.87
CA SER A 185 -4.63 -3.15 6.27
C SER A 185 -4.32 -4.25 5.27
N ASP A 186 -5.33 -5.04 4.86
CA ASP A 186 -5.14 -6.12 3.89
C ASP A 186 -4.60 -5.63 2.54
N GLN A 187 -5.10 -4.50 2.04
CA GLN A 187 -4.64 -3.93 0.77
C GLN A 187 -3.25 -3.28 0.90
N ALA A 188 -2.95 -2.62 2.02
CA ALA A 188 -1.62 -2.08 2.30
C ALA A 188 -0.57 -3.20 2.39
N ASP A 189 -0.86 -4.30 3.08
CA ASP A 189 0.05 -5.45 3.21
C ASP A 189 0.27 -6.17 1.87
N LYS A 190 -0.75 -6.27 1.00
CA LYS A 190 -0.61 -6.78 -0.38
C LYS A 190 0.28 -5.87 -1.22
N ALA A 191 0.08 -4.55 -1.13
CA ALA A 191 0.92 -3.57 -1.81
C ALA A 191 2.38 -3.65 -1.35
N GLU A 192 2.63 -3.74 -0.05
CA GLU A 192 3.98 -3.88 0.51
C GLU A 192 4.67 -5.17 0.05
N LYS A 193 3.97 -6.31 0.09
CA LYS A 193 4.52 -7.60 -0.37
C LYS A 193 4.93 -7.55 -1.85
N LEU A 194 4.10 -6.99 -2.73
CA LEU A 194 4.45 -6.84 -4.15
C LEU A 194 5.59 -5.84 -4.36
N ALA A 195 5.52 -4.67 -3.74
CA ALA A 195 6.54 -3.63 -3.91
C ALA A 195 7.92 -4.06 -3.37
N ARG A 196 7.95 -4.77 -2.23
CA ARG A 196 9.18 -5.34 -1.67
C ARG A 196 9.73 -6.45 -2.56
N GLY A 197 8.89 -7.40 -3.00
CA GLY A 197 9.31 -8.47 -3.92
C GLY A 197 9.81 -7.95 -5.28
N LEU A 198 9.28 -6.82 -5.77
CA LEU A 198 9.83 -6.13 -6.93
C LEU A 198 11.21 -5.52 -6.65
N THR A 199 11.38 -4.88 -5.50
CA THR A 199 12.68 -4.33 -5.07
C THR A 199 13.73 -5.44 -5.00
N GLU A 200 13.44 -6.52 -4.28
CA GLU A 200 14.31 -7.70 -4.11
C GLU A 200 14.76 -8.28 -5.47
N ARG A 201 13.82 -8.52 -6.39
CA ARG A 201 14.13 -9.02 -7.74
C ARG A 201 14.91 -8.03 -8.59
N SER A 202 14.69 -6.73 -8.44
CA SER A 202 15.44 -5.70 -9.16
C SER A 202 16.89 -5.57 -8.65
N SER A 203 17.12 -5.78 -7.34
CA SER A 203 18.45 -5.73 -6.74
C SER A 203 19.29 -7.00 -6.99
N GLY A 204 18.67 -8.15 -7.20
CA GLY A 204 19.34 -9.43 -7.42
C GLY A 204 19.74 -9.73 -8.88
N SER A 205 19.67 -8.73 -9.77
CA SER A 205 19.92 -8.88 -11.22
C SER A 205 21.18 -8.13 -11.69
N VAL A 206 22.18 -8.01 -10.81
CA VAL A 206 23.49 -7.37 -11.05
C VAL A 206 24.58 -8.41 -11.00
#